data_AF-A0A8B8F8Y7-F1
#
_entry.id   AF-A0A8B8F8Y7-F1
#
_cell.length_a   1.000
_cell.length_b   1.000
_cell.length_c   1.000
_cell.angle_alpha   90.00
_cell.angle_beta   90.00
_cell.angle_gamma   90.00
#
_symmetry.space_group_name_H-M   'P 1'
#
loop_
_entity.id
_entity.type
_entity.pdbx_description
1 polymer ?
#
loop_
_entity_poly.entity_id
_entity_poly.type
_entity_poly.pdbx_seq_one_letter_code
_entity_poly.pdbx_strand_id
1 'polypeptide(L)'
;MYNLLLVIFIQNRPQQTYEEHSWYRQPAAPIVDQPTRQSVIQFAPRIVRHVNQGDIQIAPQIFVPNIPASGSNELSEGDLCTIAMDEYEKHDTITVNGKHVSTTNTTSVARSKKVRIDMVKTPGLVEISSSAARKVTWYFAKNLNNVQNYIDFLRPLKPALSVILKTRVQEHPIKFNLKLEGIYNRPNIANSSVNRAFKTSAVEVFSESNIDEIIEKAYIKLLSEEETYTDRGSGYTIESIDGLLLGIYKYIPMTTSSYIELPVYIDRKRATINPQNDDQKCFKWAILAKHVTESNKHRVEENYRQQEGKYNFEGVSFPTPICDLKKFENNNPYVTVNVYGLEKKF
;
A
#
# COMPACT_ATOMS: atom_id res chain seq x y z
N MET A 1 -0.73 -12.35 10.99
CA MET A 1 0.23 -12.41 12.13
C MET A 1 1.56 -12.24 11.46
N TYR A 2 2.07 -11.01 11.37
CA TYR A 2 3.19 -10.69 10.50
C TYR A 2 4.42 -10.46 11.36
N ASN A 3 5.27 -11.48 11.49
CA ASN A 3 6.69 -11.20 11.72
C ASN A 3 7.24 -10.92 10.33
N LEU A 4 7.10 -9.66 9.93
CA LEU A 4 7.47 -9.21 8.61
C LEU A 4 8.99 -9.11 8.60
N LEU A 5 9.64 -10.09 7.99
CA LEU A 5 11.08 -10.10 7.87
C LEU A 5 11.47 -9.37 6.60
N LEU A 6 12.13 -8.23 6.77
CA LEU A 6 12.50 -7.35 5.68
C LEU A 6 13.65 -7.99 4.89
N VAL A 7 13.36 -8.52 3.71
CA VAL A 7 14.42 -8.87 2.76
C VAL A 7 14.69 -7.63 1.92
N ILE A 8 15.89 -7.05 2.05
CA ILE A 8 16.29 -5.89 1.24
C ILE A 8 17.07 -6.38 0.02
N PHE A 9 16.60 -6.04 -1.18
CA PHE A 9 17.38 -6.19 -2.40
C PHE A 9 17.80 -4.81 -2.92
N ILE A 10 19.12 -4.65 -3.09
CA ILE A 10 19.71 -3.44 -3.67
C ILE A 10 20.11 -3.68 -5.13
N GLN A 11 19.43 -3.02 -6.05
CA GLN A 11 19.85 -2.93 -7.45
C GLN A 11 20.60 -1.62 -7.68
N ASN A 12 21.74 -1.70 -8.38
CA ASN A 12 22.44 -0.51 -8.86
C ASN A 12 21.98 -0.26 -10.30
N ARG A 13 21.57 0.97 -10.65
CA ARG A 13 21.34 1.32 -12.06
C ARG A 13 22.69 1.53 -12.77
N PRO A 14 22.85 1.07 -14.03
CA PRO A 14 24.06 1.33 -14.79
C PRO A 14 24.21 2.83 -15.11
N GLN A 15 25.45 3.34 -15.04
CA GLN A 15 25.80 4.69 -15.48
C GLN A 15 25.68 4.76 -17.00
N GLN A 16 24.79 5.61 -17.53
CA GLN A 16 24.85 6.02 -18.93
C GLN A 16 25.98 7.05 -19.08
N THR A 17 27.14 6.60 -19.53
CA THR A 17 28.18 7.48 -20.07
C THR A 17 27.71 7.94 -21.45
N TYR A 18 27.30 9.21 -21.57
CA TYR A 18 27.03 9.83 -22.86
C TYR A 18 28.37 10.19 -23.52
N GLU A 19 28.85 9.35 -24.44
CA GLU A 19 29.84 9.76 -25.43
C GLU A 19 29.11 10.48 -26.57
N GLU A 20 29.33 11.79 -26.70
CA GLU A 20 28.85 12.60 -27.82
C GLU A 20 29.59 12.21 -29.11
N HIS A 21 28.98 11.35 -29.92
CA HIS A 21 29.37 11.19 -31.33
C HIS A 21 28.42 11.99 -32.22
N SER A 22 28.91 13.13 -32.70
CA SER A 22 28.25 13.96 -33.69
C SER A 22 28.13 13.22 -35.02
N TRP A 23 26.91 12.99 -35.51
CA TRP A 23 26.68 12.51 -36.87
C TRP A 23 25.97 13.60 -37.68
N TYR A 24 26.72 14.17 -38.63
CA TYR A 24 26.19 15.01 -39.71
C TYR A 24 25.14 14.22 -40.52
N ARG A 25 23.98 14.85 -40.76
CA ARG A 25 22.93 14.37 -41.68
C ARG A 25 23.44 14.32 -43.12
N GLN A 26 23.23 13.19 -43.79
CA GLN A 26 23.03 13.14 -45.25
C GLN A 26 21.78 12.31 -45.61
N PRO A 27 21.07 12.62 -46.72
CA PRO A 27 19.68 12.24 -46.95
C PRO A 27 19.47 10.89 -47.64
N ALA A 28 18.23 10.42 -47.57
CA ALA A 28 17.72 9.11 -47.97
C ALA A 28 17.85 8.75 -49.46
N ALA A 29 18.00 7.45 -49.74
CA ALA A 29 17.85 6.84 -51.07
C ALA A 29 16.48 6.11 -51.20
N PRO A 30 15.91 5.99 -52.41
CA PRO A 30 14.50 5.65 -52.62
C PRO A 30 14.19 4.15 -52.65
N ILE A 31 12.91 3.87 -52.41
CA ILE A 31 12.21 2.58 -52.34
C ILE A 31 12.11 1.91 -53.73
N VAL A 32 12.33 0.59 -53.80
CA VAL A 32 11.92 -0.28 -54.92
C VAL A 32 11.13 -1.47 -54.35
N ASP A 33 10.03 -1.80 -55.03
CA ASP A 33 8.88 -2.61 -54.60
C ASP A 33 9.02 -4.14 -54.77
N GLN A 34 8.50 -4.86 -53.75
CA GLN A 34 7.70 -6.12 -53.75
C GLN A 34 8.30 -7.49 -54.18
N PRO A 35 7.70 -8.68 -53.84
CA PRO A 35 6.36 -8.93 -53.26
C PRO A 35 6.24 -9.94 -52.08
N THR A 36 5.03 -9.97 -51.51
CA THR A 36 4.40 -10.87 -50.51
C THR A 36 4.40 -12.37 -50.84
N ARG A 37 4.55 -13.24 -49.82
CA ARG A 37 3.75 -14.49 -49.68
C ARG A 37 3.67 -15.05 -48.25
N GLN A 38 2.66 -15.90 -48.08
CA GLN A 38 1.87 -16.30 -46.91
C GLN A 38 2.34 -17.58 -46.16
N SER A 39 2.21 -17.53 -44.82
CA SER A 39 1.70 -18.54 -43.85
C SER A 39 1.84 -20.07 -44.03
N VAL A 40 2.43 -20.70 -42.97
CA VAL A 40 2.09 -21.99 -42.25
C VAL A 40 2.43 -23.31 -43.01
N ILE A 41 3.19 -24.29 -42.48
CA ILE A 41 2.84 -25.42 -41.57
C ILE A 41 4.14 -26.14 -41.06
N GLN A 42 4.00 -26.79 -39.89
CA GLN A 42 4.91 -27.54 -39.00
C GLN A 42 5.68 -28.77 -39.57
N PHE A 43 6.88 -29.08 -39.01
CA PHE A 43 7.28 -30.30 -38.24
C PHE A 43 8.83 -30.46 -38.13
N ALA A 44 9.33 -30.94 -36.97
CA ALA A 44 10.74 -31.10 -36.52
C ALA A 44 11.49 -32.32 -37.18
N PRO A 45 12.80 -32.70 -36.92
CA PRO A 45 13.76 -32.32 -35.85
C PRO A 45 15.30 -32.24 -36.17
N ARG A 46 16.10 -31.87 -35.13
CA ARG A 46 17.51 -32.25 -34.75
C ARG A 46 18.78 -31.44 -35.17
N ILE A 47 19.45 -30.90 -34.11
CA ILE A 47 20.92 -30.71 -33.83
C ILE A 47 21.61 -29.58 -34.65
N VAL A 48 22.15 -28.49 -34.05
CA VAL A 48 23.49 -28.34 -33.42
C VAL A 48 23.52 -27.09 -32.49
N ARG A 49 24.34 -27.18 -31.45
CA ARG A 49 24.64 -26.20 -30.38
C ARG A 49 25.06 -24.80 -30.87
N HIS A 50 24.62 -23.75 -30.19
CA HIS A 50 25.47 -22.63 -29.76
C HIS A 50 24.88 -21.97 -28.50
N VAL A 51 25.75 -21.72 -27.52
CA VAL A 51 25.49 -21.15 -26.19
C VAL A 51 25.80 -19.64 -26.22
N ASN A 52 25.00 -18.86 -25.48
CA ASN A 52 25.20 -17.52 -24.85
C ASN A 52 23.83 -16.79 -24.92
N GLN A 53 23.17 -16.28 -23.88
CA GLN A 53 23.55 -15.39 -22.77
C GLN A 53 22.26 -15.30 -21.89
N GLY A 54 22.17 -15.73 -20.63
CA GLY A 54 22.66 -15.06 -19.43
C GLY A 54 21.58 -14.99 -18.33
N ASP A 55 20.97 -16.13 -17.96
CA ASP A 55 20.13 -16.28 -16.76
C ASP A 55 21.00 -16.80 -15.60
N ILE A 56 21.00 -16.11 -14.45
CA ILE A 56 21.71 -16.60 -13.25
C ILE A 56 20.74 -17.45 -12.44
N GLN A 57 21.00 -18.76 -12.40
CA GLN A 57 20.24 -19.72 -11.60
C GLN A 57 20.71 -19.62 -10.13
N ILE A 58 19.81 -19.27 -9.20
CA ILE A 58 20.04 -19.44 -7.75
C ILE A 58 18.96 -20.38 -7.21
N ALA A 59 19.32 -21.65 -7.06
CA ALA A 59 18.48 -22.77 -6.61
C ALA A 59 17.24 -23.06 -7.49
N PRO A 60 16.66 -24.28 -7.45
CA PRO A 60 15.73 -24.74 -8.51
C PRO A 60 14.35 -24.08 -8.56
N GLN A 61 14.08 -22.99 -7.81
CA GLN A 61 12.73 -22.41 -7.69
C GLN A 61 12.72 -20.88 -7.50
N ILE A 62 13.80 -20.15 -7.77
CA ILE A 62 13.80 -18.67 -7.70
C ILE A 62 14.27 -18.11 -9.04
N PHE A 63 13.32 -17.61 -9.83
CA PHE A 63 13.58 -16.82 -11.02
C PHE A 63 13.56 -15.34 -10.64
N VAL A 64 14.66 -14.63 -10.90
CA VAL A 64 14.71 -13.16 -10.81
C VAL A 64 14.69 -12.63 -12.25
N PRO A 65 13.60 -12.00 -12.72
CA PRO A 65 13.55 -11.47 -14.08
C PRO A 65 14.50 -10.27 -14.24
N ASN A 66 15.26 -10.22 -15.34
CA ASN A 66 16.11 -9.08 -15.72
C ASN A 66 15.34 -7.94 -16.42
N ILE A 67 14.04 -7.78 -16.13
CA ILE A 67 13.23 -6.70 -16.73
C ILE A 67 13.31 -5.50 -15.79
N PRO A 68 13.65 -4.28 -16.26
CA PRO A 68 13.48 -3.08 -15.44
C PRO A 68 12.02 -3.02 -15.02
N ALA A 69 11.76 -2.97 -13.71
CA ALA A 69 10.41 -2.99 -13.17
C ALA A 69 9.59 -1.86 -13.81
N SER A 70 8.80 -2.21 -14.84
CA SER A 70 7.63 -1.43 -15.21
C SER A 70 6.78 -1.39 -13.96
N GLY A 71 6.53 -0.18 -13.46
CA GLY A 71 6.00 0.12 -12.13
C GLY A 71 5.10 -0.99 -11.62
N SER A 72 5.66 -1.83 -10.75
CA SER A 72 4.83 -2.78 -10.02
C SER A 72 3.93 -1.92 -9.16
N ASN A 73 2.62 -2.18 -9.22
CA ASN A 73 1.64 -1.56 -8.34
C ASN A 73 2.03 -1.89 -6.89
N GLU A 74 2.86 -1.04 -6.29
CA GLU A 74 3.15 -1.02 -4.87
C GLU A 74 1.83 -0.77 -4.16
N LEU A 75 1.24 -1.82 -3.59
CA LEU A 75 0.23 -1.64 -2.57
C LEU A 75 0.96 -1.27 -1.29
N SER A 76 1.07 0.03 -1.04
CA SER A 76 1.50 0.54 0.25
C SER A 76 0.58 0.00 1.35
N GLU A 77 1.02 -0.02 2.62
CA GLU A 77 0.11 -0.41 3.72
C GLU A 77 -1.13 0.47 3.83
N GLY A 78 -1.04 1.72 3.35
CA GLY A 78 -2.19 2.61 3.19
C GLY A 78 -3.18 2.07 2.15
N ASP A 79 -2.68 1.45 1.09
CA ASP A 79 -3.49 0.77 0.08
C ASP A 79 -4.12 -0.50 0.64
N LEU A 80 -3.45 -1.24 1.53
CA LEU A 80 -4.05 -2.41 2.20
C LEU A 80 -5.26 -2.01 3.07
N CYS A 81 -5.18 -0.91 3.82
CA CYS A 81 -6.31 -0.42 4.62
C CYS A 81 -7.44 0.16 3.75
N THR A 82 -7.07 0.78 2.63
CA THR A 82 -8.04 1.27 1.63
C THR A 82 -8.75 0.09 0.95
N ILE A 83 -8.00 -0.95 0.58
CA ILE A 83 -8.51 -2.22 0.09
C ILE A 83 -9.42 -2.86 1.14
N ALA A 84 -9.02 -2.92 2.41
CA ALA A 84 -9.86 -3.49 3.47
C ALA A 84 -11.18 -2.73 3.63
N MET A 85 -11.18 -1.40 3.50
CA MET A 85 -12.38 -0.58 3.50
C MET A 85 -13.26 -0.84 2.27
N ASP A 86 -12.66 -1.07 1.11
CA ASP A 86 -13.38 -1.41 -0.13
C ASP A 86 -13.89 -2.87 -0.15
N GLU A 87 -13.14 -3.80 0.44
CA GLU A 87 -13.48 -5.22 0.60
C GLU A 87 -14.59 -5.42 1.61
N TYR A 88 -14.59 -4.64 2.70
CA TYR A 88 -15.69 -4.60 3.66
C TYR A 88 -17.03 -4.35 2.96
N GLU A 89 -17.05 -3.56 1.88
CA GLU A 89 -18.27 -3.28 1.13
C GLU A 89 -18.68 -4.42 0.18
N LYS A 90 -17.71 -5.21 -0.28
CA LYS A 90 -17.92 -6.31 -1.24
C LYS A 90 -18.41 -7.60 -0.59
N HIS A 91 -18.07 -7.86 0.68
CA HIS A 91 -18.17 -9.19 1.29
C HIS A 91 -19.32 -9.46 2.26
N ASP A 92 -20.38 -8.65 2.28
CA ASP A 92 -21.62 -9.03 2.98
C ASP A 92 -22.55 -9.89 2.09
N THR A 93 -22.07 -11.08 1.73
CA THR A 93 -22.92 -12.18 1.28
C THR A 93 -23.27 -13.07 2.47
N ILE A 94 -24.46 -12.86 3.03
CA ILE A 94 -25.13 -13.89 3.84
C ILE A 94 -25.18 -15.16 2.98
N THR A 95 -24.63 -16.25 3.50
CA THR A 95 -24.65 -17.57 2.87
C THR A 95 -26.10 -18.00 2.66
N VAL A 96 -26.58 -17.94 1.42
CA VAL A 96 -27.81 -18.63 1.01
C VAL A 96 -27.47 -19.50 -0.20
N ASN A 97 -27.44 -20.81 0.04
CA ASN A 97 -27.50 -21.89 -0.94
C ASN A 97 -26.43 -21.91 -2.06
N GLY A 98 -25.15 -21.89 -1.69
CA GLY A 98 -24.12 -22.71 -2.35
C GLY A 98 -23.97 -22.64 -3.88
N LYS A 99 -24.32 -21.52 -4.54
CA LYS A 99 -24.08 -21.32 -5.97
C LYS A 99 -23.40 -19.98 -6.23
N HIS A 100 -22.19 -20.07 -6.77
CA HIS A 100 -21.43 -18.93 -7.27
C HIS A 100 -22.15 -18.34 -8.49
N VAL A 101 -22.61 -17.10 -8.39
CA VAL A 101 -23.05 -16.29 -9.52
C VAL A 101 -22.26 -14.99 -9.50
N SER A 102 -21.39 -14.83 -10.50
CA SER A 102 -20.67 -13.58 -10.78
C SER A 102 -21.62 -12.65 -11.55
N THR A 103 -22.26 -11.74 -10.82
CA THR A 103 -22.97 -10.60 -11.39
C THR A 103 -22.59 -9.35 -10.61
N THR A 104 -21.61 -8.62 -11.16
CA THR A 104 -21.48 -7.15 -11.15
C THR A 104 -21.76 -6.40 -9.83
N ASN A 105 -20.66 -6.13 -9.13
CA ASN A 105 -20.37 -5.42 -7.88
C ASN A 105 -21.20 -4.20 -7.39
N THR A 106 -22.16 -3.63 -8.12
CA THR A 106 -22.85 -2.40 -7.66
C THR A 106 -24.05 -2.69 -6.76
N THR A 107 -24.79 -3.76 -7.05
CA THR A 107 -26.01 -4.15 -6.31
C THR A 107 -25.68 -4.73 -4.93
N SER A 108 -24.56 -5.45 -4.81
CA SER A 108 -24.07 -5.97 -3.53
C SER A 108 -23.65 -4.83 -2.59
N VAL A 109 -22.86 -3.87 -3.08
CA VAL A 109 -22.38 -2.72 -2.29
C VAL A 109 -23.55 -1.86 -1.79
N ALA A 110 -24.53 -1.57 -2.65
CA ALA A 110 -25.74 -0.82 -2.26
C ALA A 110 -26.55 -1.57 -1.19
N ARG A 111 -26.62 -2.91 -1.28
CA ARG A 111 -27.30 -3.75 -0.28
C ARG A 111 -26.53 -3.78 1.05
N SER A 112 -25.21 -3.96 1.04
CA SER A 112 -24.36 -3.95 2.24
C SER A 112 -24.44 -2.60 2.95
N LYS A 113 -24.36 -1.50 2.20
CA LYS A 113 -24.55 -0.13 2.72
C LYS A 113 -25.91 0.02 3.39
N LYS A 114 -27.00 -0.42 2.73
CA LYS A 114 -28.36 -0.35 3.27
C LYS A 114 -28.49 -1.14 4.57
N VAL A 115 -28.00 -2.38 4.60
CA VAL A 115 -28.02 -3.23 5.81
C VAL A 115 -27.28 -2.55 6.97
N ARG A 116 -26.08 -2.02 6.72
CA ARG A 116 -25.31 -1.27 7.72
C ARG A 116 -26.05 -0.05 8.25
N ILE A 117 -26.65 0.73 7.36
CA ILE A 117 -27.44 1.91 7.73
C ILE A 117 -28.66 1.52 8.56
N ASP A 118 -29.31 0.39 8.26
CA ASP A 118 -30.49 -0.09 8.98
C ASP A 118 -30.16 -0.67 10.37
N MET A 119 -28.92 -1.14 10.58
CA MET A 119 -28.44 -1.63 11.88
C MET A 119 -28.26 -0.52 12.92
N VAL A 120 -27.93 0.70 12.50
CA VAL A 120 -27.68 1.81 13.42
C VAL A 120 -28.94 2.64 13.64
N LYS A 121 -29.49 2.57 14.85
CA LYS A 121 -30.72 3.27 15.27
C LYS A 121 -30.49 4.33 16.36
N THR A 122 -29.26 4.42 16.88
CA THR A 122 -28.90 5.32 17.97
C THR A 122 -27.92 6.40 17.48
N PRO A 123 -27.96 7.62 18.03
CA PRO A 123 -26.98 8.65 17.73
C PRO A 123 -25.55 8.24 18.14
N GLY A 124 -24.55 8.78 17.44
CA GLY A 124 -23.14 8.56 17.74
C GLY A 124 -22.49 7.42 16.95
N LEU A 125 -21.21 7.15 17.26
CA LEU A 125 -20.41 6.10 16.63
C LEU A 125 -20.72 4.74 17.28
N VAL A 126 -21.34 3.83 16.53
CA VAL A 126 -21.71 2.49 17.00
C VAL A 126 -20.80 1.45 16.36
N GLU A 127 -20.25 0.51 17.14
CA GLU A 127 -19.51 -0.64 16.59
C GLU A 127 -20.47 -1.53 15.82
N ILE A 128 -20.24 -1.70 14.52
CA ILE A 128 -21.14 -2.45 13.62
C ILE A 128 -20.57 -3.81 13.20
N SER A 129 -19.25 -3.97 13.25
CA SER A 129 -18.59 -5.25 12.98
C SER A 129 -17.16 -5.27 13.50
N SER A 130 -16.64 -6.47 13.72
CA SER A 130 -15.22 -6.70 13.98
C SER A 130 -14.76 -7.99 13.32
N SER A 131 -13.50 -8.05 12.88
CA SER A 131 -12.95 -9.20 12.16
C SER A 131 -11.50 -9.49 12.56
N ALA A 132 -10.99 -10.64 12.09
CA ALA A 132 -9.62 -11.10 12.32
C ALA A 132 -9.20 -11.10 13.80
N ALA A 133 -10.06 -11.61 14.69
CA ALA A 133 -9.89 -11.55 16.15
C ALA A 133 -9.79 -10.11 16.67
N ARG A 134 -10.75 -9.25 16.26
CA ARG A 134 -10.87 -7.82 16.60
C ARG A 134 -9.69 -6.93 16.16
N LYS A 135 -8.85 -7.44 15.25
CA LYS A 135 -7.79 -6.62 14.63
C LYS A 135 -8.34 -5.55 13.72
N VAL A 136 -9.53 -5.75 13.17
CA VAL A 136 -10.26 -4.71 12.44
C VAL A 136 -11.58 -4.51 13.15
N THR A 137 -11.89 -3.26 13.46
CA THR A 137 -13.17 -2.87 14.06
C THR A 137 -13.77 -1.72 13.27
N TRP A 138 -15.05 -1.85 12.94
CA TRP A 138 -15.81 -0.87 12.17
C TRP A 138 -16.83 -0.18 13.06
N TYR A 139 -16.83 1.14 13.00
CA TYR A 139 -17.84 1.98 13.64
C TYR A 139 -18.60 2.78 12.59
N PHE A 140 -19.89 2.98 12.81
CA PHE A 140 -20.70 3.83 11.93
C PHE A 140 -21.55 4.79 12.73
N ALA A 141 -21.56 6.05 12.29
CA ALA A 141 -22.48 7.08 12.77
C ALA A 141 -23.47 7.41 11.67
N LYS A 142 -24.75 7.09 11.90
CA LYS A 142 -25.84 7.40 10.96
C LYS A 142 -26.35 8.83 11.18
N ASN A 143 -26.69 9.50 10.08
CA ASN A 143 -27.38 10.79 10.15
C ASN A 143 -28.87 10.61 10.50
N LEU A 144 -29.17 10.44 11.79
CA LEU A 144 -30.55 10.26 12.27
C LEU A 144 -31.35 11.58 12.31
N ASN A 145 -30.67 12.71 12.43
CA ASN A 145 -31.29 14.03 12.60
C ASN A 145 -31.50 14.76 11.27
N ASN A 146 -31.29 14.08 10.13
CA ASN A 146 -31.38 14.64 8.80
C ASN A 146 -30.59 15.96 8.65
N VAL A 147 -29.37 15.99 9.21
CA VAL A 147 -28.44 17.11 9.07
C VAL A 147 -28.12 17.29 7.58
N GLN A 148 -28.09 18.55 7.12
CA GLN A 148 -28.01 18.90 5.69
C GLN A 148 -26.59 19.24 5.22
N ASN A 149 -25.66 19.50 6.14
CA ASN A 149 -24.26 19.81 5.80
C ASN A 149 -23.29 18.98 6.66
N TYR A 150 -22.13 18.65 6.09
CA TYR A 150 -21.18 17.77 6.78
C TYR A 150 -20.51 18.42 7.98
N ILE A 151 -20.34 19.74 7.99
CA ILE A 151 -19.70 20.43 9.11
C ILE A 151 -20.51 20.21 10.39
N ASP A 152 -21.83 20.44 10.31
CA ASP A 152 -22.73 20.24 11.44
C ASP A 152 -22.94 18.76 11.79
N PHE A 153 -22.78 17.86 10.80
CA PHE A 153 -22.84 16.41 11.03
C PHE A 153 -21.58 15.88 11.73
N LEU A 154 -20.39 16.36 11.35
CA LEU A 154 -19.09 15.87 11.85
C LEU A 154 -18.72 16.47 13.22
N ARG A 155 -19.03 17.76 13.45
CA ARG A 155 -18.70 18.47 14.70
C ARG A 155 -19.09 17.68 15.97
N PRO A 156 -20.32 17.16 16.14
CA PRO A 156 -20.71 16.41 17.33
C PRO A 156 -20.06 15.01 17.43
N LEU A 157 -19.54 14.46 16.34
CA LEU A 157 -18.88 13.14 16.34
C LEU A 157 -17.42 13.21 16.80
N LYS A 158 -16.78 14.38 16.70
CA LYS A 158 -15.36 14.55 17.05
C LYS A 158 -15.01 14.07 18.47
N PRO A 159 -15.75 14.42 19.54
CA PRO A 159 -15.41 13.96 20.89
C PRO A 159 -15.49 12.45 21.03
N ALA A 160 -16.53 11.82 20.47
CA ALA A 160 -16.69 10.37 20.48
C ALA A 160 -15.57 9.66 19.71
N LEU A 161 -15.19 10.20 18.56
CA LEU A 161 -14.07 9.70 17.77
C LEU A 161 -12.75 9.78 18.55
N SER A 162 -12.48 10.93 19.19
CA SER A 162 -11.29 11.14 20.04
C SER A 162 -11.23 10.13 21.19
N VAL A 163 -12.35 9.89 21.88
CA VAL A 163 -12.43 8.89 22.96
C VAL A 163 -12.16 7.47 22.45
N ILE A 164 -12.77 7.07 21.32
CA ILE A 164 -12.56 5.74 20.73
C ILE A 164 -11.08 5.54 20.37
N LEU A 165 -10.47 6.50 19.67
CA LEU A 165 -9.07 6.41 19.26
C LEU A 165 -8.12 6.40 20.46
N LYS A 166 -8.34 7.28 21.46
CA LYS A 166 -7.57 7.33 22.72
C LYS A 166 -7.65 6.02 23.49
N THR A 167 -8.82 5.39 23.53
CA THR A 167 -9.00 4.09 24.21
C THR A 167 -8.26 2.99 23.47
N ARG A 168 -8.41 2.92 22.14
CA ARG A 168 -7.79 1.84 21.34
C ARG A 168 -6.28 1.94 21.28
N VAL A 169 -5.72 3.14 21.22
CA VAL A 169 -4.26 3.33 21.12
C VAL A 169 -3.50 2.93 22.41
N GLN A 170 -4.19 2.93 23.57
CA GLN A 170 -3.61 2.47 24.83
C GLN A 170 -3.36 0.96 24.84
N GLU A 171 -4.10 0.17 24.06
CA GLU A 171 -3.90 -1.28 23.95
C GLU A 171 -2.74 -1.63 23.02
N HIS A 172 -2.65 -0.92 21.88
CA HIS A 172 -1.61 -1.08 20.87
C HIS A 172 -1.65 0.10 19.88
N PRO A 173 -0.57 0.37 19.13
CA PRO A 173 -0.63 1.29 18.00
C PRO A 173 -1.76 0.91 17.04
N ILE A 174 -2.39 1.91 16.42
CA ILE A 174 -3.51 1.70 15.49
C ILE A 174 -3.28 2.44 14.18
N LYS A 175 -3.94 1.97 13.14
CA LYS A 175 -4.27 2.77 11.96
C LYS A 175 -5.76 3.05 11.97
N PHE A 176 -6.17 4.22 11.49
CA PHE A 176 -7.59 4.46 11.23
C PHE A 176 -7.79 5.20 9.91
N ASN A 177 -8.96 5.02 9.32
CA ASN A 177 -9.44 5.82 8.19
C ASN A 177 -10.93 6.13 8.36
N LEU A 178 -11.35 7.17 7.67
CA LEU A 178 -12.72 7.65 7.65
C LEU A 178 -13.28 7.57 6.23
N LYS A 179 -14.55 7.23 6.14
CA LYS A 179 -15.34 7.31 4.91
C LYS A 179 -16.64 8.05 5.20
N LEU A 180 -16.80 9.19 4.57
CA LEU A 180 -17.99 10.03 4.65
C LEU A 180 -18.91 9.71 3.47
N GLU A 181 -20.17 9.38 3.74
CA GLU A 181 -21.11 8.90 2.74
C GLU A 181 -22.34 9.78 2.64
N GLY A 182 -22.77 10.05 1.40
CA GLY A 182 -23.99 10.77 1.10
C GLY A 182 -24.54 10.47 -0.29
N ILE A 183 -25.74 10.97 -0.52
CA ILE A 183 -26.43 10.96 -1.80
C ILE A 183 -26.36 12.38 -2.36
N TYR A 184 -26.01 12.48 -3.64
CA TYR A 184 -25.93 13.73 -4.38
C TYR A 184 -26.84 13.66 -5.59
N ASN A 185 -27.38 14.79 -6.02
CA ASN A 185 -28.18 14.87 -7.23
C ASN A 185 -27.77 16.06 -8.07
N ARG A 186 -28.25 16.12 -9.31
CA ARG A 186 -28.16 17.31 -10.15
C ARG A 186 -29.50 18.03 -10.11
N PRO A 187 -29.54 19.29 -9.65
CA PRO A 187 -30.77 20.07 -9.67
C PRO A 187 -31.39 20.05 -11.07
N ASN A 188 -32.70 19.85 -11.14
CA ASN A 188 -33.50 19.83 -12.38
C ASN A 188 -33.25 18.64 -13.33
N ILE A 189 -32.54 17.60 -12.89
CA ILE A 189 -32.42 16.34 -13.64
C ILE A 189 -33.11 15.23 -12.83
N ALA A 190 -34.23 14.72 -13.35
CA ALA A 190 -34.93 13.60 -12.74
C ALA A 190 -34.03 12.36 -12.66
N ASN A 191 -34.13 11.61 -11.55
CA ASN A 191 -33.35 10.39 -11.30
C ASN A 191 -31.82 10.59 -11.36
N SER A 192 -31.34 11.77 -10.96
CA SER A 192 -29.90 12.09 -10.93
C SER A 192 -29.19 11.74 -9.62
N SER A 193 -29.90 11.11 -8.68
CA SER A 193 -29.37 10.71 -7.38
C SER A 193 -28.25 9.67 -7.53
N VAL A 194 -27.08 10.00 -7.02
CA VAL A 194 -25.86 9.18 -7.05
C VAL A 194 -25.29 9.03 -5.65
N ASN A 195 -24.86 7.81 -5.33
CA ASN A 195 -24.12 7.56 -4.10
C ASN A 195 -22.68 8.09 -4.26
N ARG A 196 -22.26 8.95 -3.33
CA ARG A 196 -20.88 9.45 -3.27
C ARG A 196 -20.28 9.19 -1.89
N ALA A 197 -18.97 8.98 -1.88
CA ALA A 197 -18.23 8.92 -0.65
C ALA A 197 -16.86 9.59 -0.78
N PHE A 198 -16.41 10.20 0.31
CA PHE A 198 -15.10 10.81 0.47
C PHE A 198 -14.32 10.02 1.50
N LYS A 199 -13.02 9.77 1.25
CA LYS A 199 -12.25 8.79 2.03
C LYS A 199 -10.92 9.39 2.45
N THR A 200 -10.53 9.16 3.69
CA THR A 200 -9.16 9.42 4.12
C THR A 200 -8.28 8.22 3.86
N SER A 201 -6.99 8.46 3.67
CA SER A 201 -5.99 7.40 3.74
C SER A 201 -5.88 6.92 5.18
N ALA A 202 -5.37 5.71 5.39
CA ALA A 202 -5.13 5.21 6.74
C ALA A 202 -3.99 5.98 7.42
N VAL A 203 -4.27 6.50 8.62
CA VAL A 203 -3.33 7.28 9.42
C VAL A 203 -2.92 6.49 10.64
N GLU A 204 -1.62 6.46 10.91
CA GLU A 204 -1.03 5.82 12.09
C GLU A 204 -1.26 6.69 13.33
N VAL A 205 -1.58 6.04 14.45
CA VAL A 205 -1.78 6.68 15.74
C VAL A 205 -1.03 5.87 16.79
N PHE A 206 -0.15 6.56 17.49
CA PHE A 206 0.65 6.07 18.61
C PHE A 206 0.19 6.73 19.92
N SER A 207 0.64 6.21 21.06
CA SER A 207 0.18 6.68 22.38
C SER A 207 0.50 8.17 22.63
N GLU A 208 1.58 8.65 22.02
CA GLU A 208 2.11 10.01 22.08
C GLU A 208 1.56 10.94 20.99
N SER A 209 0.76 10.41 20.06
CA SER A 209 0.23 11.18 18.93
C SER A 209 -0.80 12.22 19.38
N ASN A 210 -0.77 13.41 18.75
CA ASN A 210 -1.82 14.41 18.93
C ASN A 210 -3.10 14.00 18.16
N ILE A 211 -3.92 13.16 18.79
CA ILE A 211 -5.13 12.58 18.19
C ILE A 211 -6.11 13.67 17.73
N ASP A 212 -6.24 14.75 18.50
CA ASP A 212 -7.20 15.82 18.17
C ASP A 212 -6.78 16.59 16.90
N GLU A 213 -5.48 16.80 16.69
CA GLU A 213 -4.94 17.38 15.44
C GLU A 213 -5.07 16.40 14.26
N ILE A 214 -4.83 15.11 14.48
CA ILE A 214 -4.95 14.08 13.44
C ILE A 214 -6.41 13.98 12.96
N ILE A 215 -7.39 14.02 13.87
CA ILE A 215 -8.81 14.03 13.52
C ILE A 215 -9.16 15.29 12.71
N GLU A 216 -8.68 16.46 13.13
CA GLU A 216 -8.92 17.72 12.40
C GLU A 216 -8.37 17.65 10.96
N LYS A 217 -7.14 17.16 10.77
CA LYS A 217 -6.57 16.97 9.43
C LYS A 217 -7.41 16.00 8.58
N ALA A 218 -7.92 14.93 9.18
CA ALA A 218 -8.80 13.97 8.52
C ALA A 218 -10.13 14.61 8.09
N TYR A 219 -10.74 15.44 8.94
CA TYR A 219 -11.98 16.17 8.63
C TYR A 219 -11.76 17.22 7.55
N ILE A 220 -10.68 18.01 7.63
CA ILE A 220 -10.31 18.98 6.59
C ILE A 220 -10.16 18.28 5.23
N LYS A 221 -9.49 17.12 5.19
CA LYS A 221 -9.37 16.32 3.96
C LYS A 221 -10.76 15.96 3.40
N LEU A 222 -11.64 15.38 4.21
CA LEU A 222 -12.98 15.00 3.77
C LEU A 222 -13.79 16.18 3.24
N LEU A 223 -13.77 17.32 3.95
CA LEU A 223 -14.48 18.53 3.55
C LEU A 223 -13.89 19.14 2.27
N SER A 224 -12.57 19.13 2.10
CA SER A 224 -11.94 19.64 0.88
C SER A 224 -12.26 18.80 -0.37
N GLU A 225 -12.31 17.46 -0.22
CA GLU A 225 -12.72 16.57 -1.31
C GLU A 225 -14.20 16.78 -1.68
N GLU A 226 -15.03 17.11 -0.69
CA GLU A 226 -16.44 17.40 -0.87
C GLU A 226 -16.71 18.74 -1.55
N GLU A 227 -16.02 19.80 -1.11
CA GLU A 227 -16.04 21.11 -1.74
C GLU A 227 -15.63 21.01 -3.20
N THR A 228 -14.51 20.34 -3.49
CA THR A 228 -14.04 20.09 -4.87
C THR A 228 -15.08 19.36 -5.71
N TYR A 229 -15.86 18.46 -5.09
CA TYR A 229 -16.92 17.72 -5.79
C TYR A 229 -18.18 18.56 -6.05
N THR A 230 -18.52 19.49 -5.17
CA THR A 230 -19.68 20.38 -5.30
C THR A 230 -19.38 21.70 -6.02
N ASP A 231 -18.09 21.98 -6.24
CA ASP A 231 -17.62 23.20 -6.86
C ASP A 231 -18.22 23.45 -8.25
N ARG A 232 -18.22 24.74 -8.62
CA ARG A 232 -18.89 25.35 -9.78
C ARG A 232 -18.40 24.78 -11.12
N GLY A 233 -18.82 23.57 -11.42
CA GLY A 233 -18.47 22.81 -12.62
C GLY A 233 -19.02 21.38 -12.63
N SER A 234 -19.26 20.78 -11.45
CA SER A 234 -19.77 19.40 -11.38
C SER A 234 -21.29 19.28 -11.59
N GLY A 235 -22.02 20.33 -11.20
CA GLY A 235 -23.48 20.42 -11.22
C GLY A 235 -24.17 19.57 -10.13
N TYR A 236 -23.42 19.02 -9.16
CA TYR A 236 -23.98 18.18 -8.09
C TYR A 236 -24.21 18.97 -6.81
N THR A 237 -25.35 18.70 -6.18
CA THR A 237 -25.72 19.20 -4.85
C THR A 237 -25.97 18.04 -3.91
N ILE A 238 -25.69 18.24 -2.63
CA ILE A 238 -25.99 17.24 -1.60
C ILE A 238 -27.51 17.06 -1.48
N GLU A 239 -27.97 15.81 -1.53
CA GLU A 239 -29.37 15.43 -1.34
C GLU A 239 -29.60 14.92 0.08
N SER A 240 -28.72 14.06 0.57
CA SER A 240 -28.74 13.58 1.96
C SER A 240 -27.39 13.07 2.41
N ILE A 241 -27.12 13.17 3.71
CA ILE A 241 -25.96 12.53 4.34
C ILE A 241 -26.39 11.17 4.87
N ASP A 242 -25.69 10.11 4.50
CA ASP A 242 -25.94 8.76 5.04
C ASP A 242 -25.27 8.60 6.41
N GLY A 243 -23.99 8.97 6.49
CA GLY A 243 -23.24 8.88 7.73
C GLY A 243 -21.71 8.88 7.58
N LEU A 244 -21.03 8.60 8.70
CA LEU A 244 -19.57 8.49 8.79
C LEU A 244 -19.20 7.07 9.19
N LEU A 245 -18.40 6.39 8.37
CA LEU A 245 -17.79 5.11 8.65
C LEU A 245 -16.35 5.30 9.13
N LEU A 246 -16.00 4.67 10.25
CA LEU A 246 -14.67 4.66 10.85
C LEU A 246 -14.14 3.22 10.82
N GLY A 247 -13.00 3.01 10.16
CA GLY A 247 -12.24 1.78 10.23
C GLY A 247 -11.06 1.94 11.19
N ILE A 248 -10.91 1.03 12.16
CA ILE A 248 -9.75 0.96 13.05
C ILE A 248 -9.06 -0.38 12.86
N TYR A 249 -7.75 -0.33 12.67
CA TYR A 249 -6.89 -1.49 12.44
C TYR A 249 -5.84 -1.56 13.54
N LYS A 250 -5.64 -2.74 14.12
CA LYS A 250 -4.50 -3.04 14.96
C LYS A 250 -3.23 -2.90 14.12
N TYR A 251 -2.37 -1.98 14.51
CA TYR A 251 -1.13 -1.70 13.82
C TYR A 251 0.04 -2.24 14.62
N ILE A 252 0.91 -2.97 13.93
CA ILE A 252 2.23 -3.33 14.44
C ILE A 252 3.19 -2.55 13.56
N PRO A 253 3.81 -1.46 14.06
CA PRO A 253 4.78 -0.74 13.28
C PRO A 253 5.86 -1.69 12.79
N MET A 254 6.21 -1.59 11.51
CA MET A 254 7.31 -2.33 10.92
C MET A 254 8.61 -1.73 11.43
N THR A 255 9.01 -2.14 12.63
CA THR A 255 10.23 -1.62 13.25
C THR A 255 11.42 -2.44 12.76
N THR A 256 12.18 -1.86 11.84
CA THR A 256 13.55 -2.29 11.53
C THR A 256 14.44 -1.88 12.70
N SER A 257 14.33 -2.61 13.80
CA SER A 257 15.05 -2.34 15.05
C SER A 257 16.38 -3.08 15.10
N SER A 258 16.45 -4.11 15.95
CA SER A 258 17.60 -4.97 16.17
C SER A 258 17.42 -6.31 15.44
N TYR A 259 18.40 -7.19 15.60
CA TYR A 259 18.34 -8.55 15.08
C TYR A 259 17.03 -9.26 15.45
N ILE A 260 16.36 -9.78 14.42
CA ILE A 260 15.21 -10.69 14.55
C ILE A 260 15.60 -12.00 13.89
N GLU A 261 15.41 -13.11 14.61
CA GLU A 261 15.74 -14.43 14.08
C GLU A 261 14.86 -14.77 12.86
N LEU A 262 15.50 -15.30 11.81
CA LEU A 262 14.80 -15.72 10.60
C LEU A 262 13.90 -16.94 10.90
N PRO A 263 12.71 -17.04 10.28
CA PRO A 263 12.03 -18.32 10.21
C PRO A 263 12.95 -19.40 9.65
N VAL A 264 12.96 -20.56 10.32
CA VAL A 264 13.87 -21.68 10.04
C VAL A 264 13.89 -22.08 8.56
N TYR A 265 12.76 -21.99 7.84
CA TYR A 265 12.68 -22.36 6.42
C TYR A 265 13.42 -21.38 5.48
N ILE A 266 13.66 -20.13 5.89
CA ILE A 266 14.46 -19.15 5.14
C ILE A 266 15.92 -19.30 5.50
N ASP A 267 16.20 -19.39 6.80
CA ASP A 267 17.57 -19.54 7.30
C ASP A 267 18.26 -20.76 6.67
N ARG A 268 17.54 -21.89 6.60
CA ARG A 268 18.03 -23.12 5.96
C ARG A 268 18.37 -22.97 4.48
N LYS A 269 17.77 -22.02 3.76
CA LYS A 269 18.10 -21.77 2.34
C LYS A 269 19.47 -21.12 2.17
N ARG A 270 20.01 -20.50 3.23
CA ARG A 270 21.30 -19.79 3.21
C ARG A 270 21.41 -18.76 2.07
N ALA A 271 20.26 -18.23 1.62
CA ALA A 271 20.17 -17.30 0.49
C ALA A 271 20.04 -15.83 0.94
N THR A 272 19.98 -15.59 2.25
CA THR A 272 19.82 -14.27 2.86
C THR A 272 20.94 -14.01 3.85
N ILE A 273 21.39 -12.76 3.95
CA ILE A 273 22.26 -12.31 5.04
C ILE A 273 21.33 -11.68 6.08
N ASN A 274 21.42 -12.13 7.33
CA ASN A 274 20.71 -11.53 8.46
C ASN A 274 21.76 -10.95 9.44
N PRO A 275 22.14 -9.66 9.28
CA PRO A 275 23.11 -9.03 10.16
C PRO A 275 22.62 -9.02 11.61
N GLN A 276 23.45 -9.54 12.51
CA GLN A 276 23.21 -9.60 13.95
C GLN A 276 23.68 -8.29 14.58
N ASN A 277 22.75 -7.35 14.74
CA ASN A 277 22.98 -6.07 15.41
C ASN A 277 22.22 -5.97 16.73
N ASP A 278 22.83 -5.28 17.70
CA ASP A 278 22.28 -4.96 19.02
C ASP A 278 21.72 -3.52 19.11
N ASP A 279 21.95 -2.71 18.09
CA ASP A 279 21.41 -1.35 17.95
C ASP A 279 20.10 -1.28 17.15
N GLN A 280 19.58 -0.07 16.94
CA GLN A 280 18.36 0.16 16.16
C GLN A 280 18.64 0.43 14.67
N LYS A 281 19.79 -0.02 14.16
CA LYS A 281 20.28 0.32 12.80
C LYS A 281 20.23 -0.86 11.84
N CYS A 282 19.35 -1.84 12.02
CA CYS A 282 19.33 -3.03 11.15
C CYS A 282 19.12 -2.68 9.67
N PHE A 283 18.38 -1.61 9.34
CA PHE A 283 18.28 -1.12 7.95
C PHE A 283 19.66 -0.75 7.38
N LYS A 284 20.45 0.04 8.12
CA LYS A 284 21.81 0.42 7.72
C LYS A 284 22.68 -0.82 7.52
N TRP A 285 22.66 -1.75 8.48
CA TRP A 285 23.47 -2.97 8.40
C TRP A 285 23.04 -3.87 7.24
N ALA A 286 21.73 -4.07 7.04
CA ALA A 286 21.22 -4.84 5.90
C ALA A 286 21.63 -4.23 4.56
N ILE A 287 21.68 -2.90 4.44
CA ILE A 287 22.14 -2.22 3.24
C ILE A 287 23.66 -2.43 3.02
N LEU A 288 24.45 -2.27 4.08
CA LEU A 288 25.90 -2.41 4.03
C LEU A 288 26.38 -3.85 3.80
N ALA A 289 25.55 -4.84 4.11
CA ALA A 289 25.84 -6.27 3.92
C ALA A 289 26.25 -6.61 2.48
N LYS A 290 25.78 -5.83 1.48
CA LYS A 290 26.18 -5.95 0.07
C LYS A 290 27.69 -5.81 -0.15
N HIS A 291 28.36 -4.99 0.66
CA HIS A 291 29.79 -4.68 0.53
C HIS A 291 30.67 -5.54 1.44
N VAL A 292 30.09 -6.36 2.31
CA VAL A 292 30.84 -7.25 3.18
C VAL A 292 31.25 -8.50 2.41
N THR A 293 32.57 -8.71 2.28
CA THR A 293 33.16 -9.81 1.51
C THR A 293 33.56 -11.02 2.35
N GLU A 294 33.64 -10.86 3.67
CA GLU A 294 34.05 -11.90 4.60
C GLU A 294 33.06 -13.09 4.67
N SER A 295 33.54 -14.22 5.17
CA SER A 295 32.72 -15.43 5.34
C SER A 295 31.62 -15.27 6.40
N ASN A 296 31.86 -14.48 7.45
CA ASN A 296 30.93 -14.28 8.57
C ASN A 296 30.05 -13.04 8.38
N LYS A 297 29.37 -12.93 7.23
CA LYS A 297 28.52 -11.76 6.90
C LYS A 297 27.38 -11.50 7.89
N HIS A 298 27.04 -12.45 8.74
CA HIS A 298 26.03 -12.27 9.78
C HIS A 298 26.52 -11.42 10.96
N ARG A 299 27.83 -11.29 11.19
CA ARG A 299 28.36 -10.53 12.34
C ARG A 299 28.60 -9.08 11.98
N VAL A 300 27.95 -8.18 12.71
CA VAL A 300 28.14 -6.73 12.54
C VAL A 300 29.31 -6.29 13.42
N GLU A 301 30.50 -6.24 12.82
CA GLU A 301 31.74 -5.83 13.49
C GLU A 301 32.48 -4.80 12.62
N GLU A 302 33.82 -4.79 12.68
CA GLU A 302 34.66 -3.85 11.94
C GLU A 302 34.47 -3.93 10.42
N ASN A 303 34.16 -5.13 9.92
CA ASN A 303 33.83 -5.40 8.52
C ASN A 303 32.65 -4.59 7.97
N TYR A 304 31.65 -4.30 8.80
CA TYR A 304 30.53 -3.43 8.47
C TYR A 304 30.89 -1.95 8.69
N ARG A 305 31.63 -1.63 9.78
CA ARG A 305 32.06 -0.26 10.10
C ARG A 305 32.89 0.36 8.99
N GLN A 306 33.75 -0.41 8.35
CA GLN A 306 34.54 0.02 7.19
C GLN A 306 33.69 0.39 5.96
N GLN A 307 32.45 -0.08 5.88
CA GLN A 307 31.55 0.18 4.76
C GLN A 307 30.61 1.37 5.01
N GLU A 308 30.61 1.99 6.19
CA GLU A 308 29.64 3.04 6.53
C GLU A 308 29.62 4.23 5.58
N GLY A 309 30.76 4.55 4.94
CA GLY A 309 30.87 5.63 3.96
C GLY A 309 30.31 5.31 2.56
N LYS A 310 29.78 4.11 2.32
CA LYS A 310 29.31 3.68 0.99
C LYS A 310 27.98 4.31 0.56
N TYR A 311 27.16 4.74 1.52
CA TYR A 311 25.83 5.30 1.28
C TYR A 311 25.57 6.49 2.19
N ASN A 312 24.74 7.42 1.71
CA ASN A 312 24.29 8.56 2.50
C ASN A 312 23.01 8.23 3.28
N PHE A 313 23.10 8.18 4.61
CA PHE A 313 21.97 7.95 5.53
C PHE A 313 21.46 9.24 6.19
N GLU A 314 21.85 10.42 5.72
CA GLU A 314 21.44 11.70 6.29
C GLU A 314 19.91 11.88 6.26
N GLY A 315 19.31 12.33 7.37
CA GLY A 315 17.86 12.52 7.47
C GLY A 315 17.02 11.23 7.51
N VAL A 316 17.68 10.05 7.52
CA VAL A 316 17.04 8.75 7.77
C VAL A 316 17.03 8.50 9.28
N SER A 317 15.85 8.26 9.83
CA SER A 317 15.68 7.96 11.25
C SER A 317 16.04 6.49 11.55
N PHE A 318 16.43 6.19 12.79
CA PHE A 318 16.67 4.83 13.26
C PHE A 318 15.88 4.58 14.57
N PRO A 319 15.07 3.52 14.67
CA PRO A 319 14.77 2.51 13.65
C PRO A 319 14.08 3.12 12.42
N THR A 320 14.36 2.61 11.22
CA THR A 320 14.00 3.26 9.96
C THR A 320 12.53 3.00 9.60
N PRO A 321 11.66 4.03 9.62
CA PRO A 321 10.29 3.88 9.13
C PRO A 321 10.28 3.66 7.62
N ILE A 322 9.27 2.95 7.09
CA ILE A 322 9.15 2.73 5.64
C ILE A 322 9.11 4.04 4.85
N CYS A 323 8.50 5.10 5.41
CA CYS A 323 8.46 6.40 4.74
C CYS A 323 9.86 7.03 4.55
N ASP A 324 10.83 6.70 5.41
CA ASP A 324 12.21 7.19 5.30
C ASP A 324 13.03 6.42 4.25
N LEU A 325 12.53 5.30 3.72
CA LEU A 325 13.20 4.60 2.62
C LEU A 325 13.28 5.48 1.37
N LYS A 326 12.23 6.25 1.09
CA LYS A 326 12.24 7.23 -0.02
C LYS A 326 13.30 8.31 0.21
N LYS A 327 13.52 8.75 1.45
CA LYS A 327 14.60 9.69 1.77
C LYS A 327 15.96 9.06 1.47
N PHE A 328 16.17 7.81 1.89
CA PHE A 328 17.40 7.09 1.59
C PHE A 328 17.64 6.94 0.08
N GLU A 329 16.64 6.52 -0.70
CA GLU A 329 16.76 6.40 -2.16
C GLU A 329 17.03 7.75 -2.83
N ASN A 330 16.39 8.83 -2.38
CA ASN A 330 16.65 10.18 -2.88
C ASN A 330 18.08 10.64 -2.58
N ASN A 331 18.63 10.28 -1.42
CA ASN A 331 20.03 10.58 -1.07
C ASN A 331 21.04 9.71 -1.84
N ASN A 332 20.60 8.59 -2.42
CA ASN A 332 21.43 7.62 -3.11
C ASN A 332 20.80 7.28 -4.48
N PRO A 333 20.85 8.19 -5.48
CA PRO A 333 20.01 8.12 -6.69
C PRO A 333 20.22 6.88 -7.58
N TYR A 334 21.30 6.14 -7.39
CA TYR A 334 21.62 4.91 -8.12
C TYR A 334 21.22 3.63 -7.37
N VAL A 335 20.56 3.78 -6.23
CA VAL A 335 20.21 2.70 -5.30
C VAL A 335 18.70 2.63 -5.20
N THR A 336 18.15 1.45 -5.42
CA THR A 336 16.75 1.15 -5.11
C THR A 336 16.68 0.09 -4.03
N VAL A 337 15.68 0.22 -3.15
CA VAL A 337 15.46 -0.65 -2.00
C VAL A 337 14.13 -1.34 -2.18
N ASN A 338 14.19 -2.65 -2.44
CA ASN A 338 12.97 -3.47 -2.46
C ASN A 338 12.74 -4.06 -1.08
N VAL A 339 11.52 -3.90 -0.56
CA VAL A 339 11.09 -4.44 0.72
C VAL A 339 10.09 -5.57 0.50
N TYR A 340 10.42 -6.76 1.00
CA TYR A 340 9.53 -7.92 0.97
C TYR A 340 9.02 -8.25 2.35
N GLY A 341 7.74 -8.61 2.44
CA GLY A 341 7.14 -9.11 3.67
C GLY A 341 6.90 -10.62 3.64
N LEU A 342 7.03 -11.27 4.80
CA LEU A 342 6.72 -12.69 4.94
C LEU A 342 5.31 -12.89 5.48
N GLU A 343 4.50 -13.60 4.70
CA GLU A 343 3.22 -14.11 5.18
C GLU A 343 3.42 -15.45 5.91
N LYS A 344 2.96 -15.51 7.15
CA LYS A 344 2.92 -16.76 7.91
C LYS A 344 1.74 -17.60 7.37
N LYS A 345 2.02 -18.61 6.56
CA LYS A 345 1.03 -19.66 6.25
C LYS A 345 0.94 -20.60 7.45
N PHE A 346 -0.25 -20.71 8.03
CA PHE A 346 -0.56 -21.67 9.08
C PHE A 346 -0.97 -23.01 8.48
#